data_AF-A0A2G5VUU4-F1
#
_entry.id   AF-A0A2G5VUU4-F1
#
_cell.length_a   1.000
_cell.length_b   1.000
_cell.length_c   1.000
_cell.angle_alpha   90.00
_cell.angle_beta   90.00
_cell.angle_gamma   90.00
#
_symmetry.space_group_name_H-M   'P 1'
#
loop_
_entity.id
_entity.type
_entity.pdbx_description
1 polymer ?
#
loop_
_entity_poly.entity_id
_entity_poly.type
_entity_poly.pdbx_seq_one_letter_code
_entity_poly.pdbx_strand_id
1 'polypeptide(L)'
;MKLSNYPLLIQKEILHNMKYTDLFLLSFVSKNMKKLIKSSQTKRFRSIDSIVYDYRDNQPLVFMHFGNFPNMILEIAEWEKTKYDYFQLNVSGKIIDFRRVTMSNEL
;
A
#
# COMPACT_ATOMS: atom_id res chain seq x y z
N MET A 1 -0.37 -18.38 -3.36
CA MET A 1 0.59 -17.29 -3.02
C MET A 1 1.71 -17.89 -2.17
N LYS A 2 2.99 -17.62 -2.47
CA LYS A 2 4.11 -18.27 -1.75
C LYS A 2 4.16 -17.92 -0.25
N LEU A 3 3.73 -16.71 0.13
CA LEU A 3 3.79 -16.25 1.52
C LEU A 3 2.97 -17.14 2.50
N SER A 4 1.85 -17.71 2.06
CA SER A 4 1.02 -18.58 2.92
C SER A 4 1.65 -19.93 3.22
N ASN A 5 2.73 -20.31 2.52
CA ASN A 5 3.44 -21.57 2.74
C ASN A 5 4.45 -21.46 3.90
N TYR A 6 4.77 -20.25 4.35
CA TYR A 6 5.68 -20.06 5.48
C TYR A 6 4.96 -20.22 6.82
N PRO A 7 5.66 -20.62 7.89
CA PRO A 7 5.14 -20.55 9.26
C PRO A 7 4.63 -19.15 9.62
N LEU A 8 3.62 -19.09 10.50
CA LEU A 8 2.94 -17.83 10.85
C LEU A 8 3.91 -16.75 11.39
N LEU A 9 4.95 -17.15 12.14
CA LEU A 9 5.97 -16.22 12.64
C LEU A 9 6.73 -15.55 11.50
N ILE A 10 7.14 -16.33 10.49
CA ILE A 10 7.82 -15.81 9.30
C ILE A 10 6.89 -14.89 8.50
N GLN A 11 5.61 -15.26 8.35
CA GLN A 11 4.63 -14.41 7.69
C GLN A 11 4.49 -13.05 8.39
N LYS A 12 4.40 -13.05 9.73
CA LYS A 12 4.30 -11.82 10.53
C LYS A 12 5.53 -10.94 10.38
N GLU A 13 6.72 -11.54 10.41
CA GLU A 13 7.99 -10.81 10.26
C GLU A 13 8.11 -10.17 8.87
N ILE A 14 7.77 -10.91 7.81
CA ILE A 14 7.74 -10.37 6.44
C ILE A 14 6.78 -9.18 6.36
N LEU A 15 5.56 -9.32 6.88
CA LEU A 15 4.57 -8.24 6.87
C LEU A 15 4.98 -7.05 7.75
N HIS A 16 5.71 -7.28 8.84
CA HIS A 16 6.19 -6.22 9.72
C HIS A 16 7.18 -5.29 9.02
N ASN A 17 8.05 -5.85 8.18
CA ASN A 17 9.08 -5.11 7.44
C ASN A 17 8.59 -4.48 6.13
N MET A 18 7.34 -4.69 5.73
CA MET A 18 6.75 -4.05 4.53
C MET A 18 6.33 -2.59 4.80
N LYS A 19 6.36 -1.74 3.76
CA LYS A 19 5.81 -0.38 3.83
C LYS A 19 4.28 -0.42 3.93
N TYR A 20 3.67 0.67 4.40
CA TYR A 20 2.21 0.78 4.46
C TYR A 20 1.56 0.62 3.09
N THR A 21 2.13 1.22 2.04
CA THR A 21 1.68 1.06 0.65
C THR A 21 1.73 -0.39 0.20
N ASP A 22 2.81 -1.12 0.51
CA ASP A 22 2.93 -2.53 0.15
C ASP A 22 1.85 -3.38 0.84
N LEU A 23 1.62 -3.16 2.13
CA LEU A 23 0.55 -3.83 2.89
C LEU A 23 -0.85 -3.48 2.36
N PHE A 24 -1.07 -2.23 1.99
CA PHE A 24 -2.33 -1.75 1.42
C PHE A 24 -2.63 -2.45 0.08
N LEU A 25 -1.67 -2.46 -0.85
CA LEU A 25 -1.79 -3.12 -2.15
C LEU A 25 -1.97 -4.64 -1.98
N LEU A 26 -1.17 -5.25 -1.11
CA LEU A 26 -1.24 -6.69 -0.83
C LEU A 26 -2.61 -7.10 -0.26
N SER A 27 -3.31 -6.19 0.43
CA SER A 27 -4.65 -6.44 0.97
C SER A 27 -5.72 -6.69 -0.11
N PHE A 28 -5.49 -6.24 -1.35
CA PHE A 28 -6.41 -6.47 -2.47
C PHE A 28 -6.21 -7.83 -3.14
N VAL A 29 -5.09 -8.52 -2.90
CA VAL A 29 -4.77 -9.80 -3.56
C VAL A 29 -5.74 -10.91 -3.16
N SER A 30 -6.18 -10.97 -1.90
CA SER A 30 -7.21 -11.92 -1.46
C SER A 30 -7.85 -11.55 -0.12
N LYS A 31 -9.05 -12.08 0.13
CA LYS A 31 -9.74 -11.95 1.44
C LYS A 31 -8.90 -12.49 2.60
N ASN A 32 -8.19 -13.60 2.38
CA ASN A 32 -7.33 -14.21 3.40
C ASN A 32 -6.12 -13.34 3.71
N MET A 33 -5.50 -12.75 2.67
CA MET A 33 -4.39 -11.82 2.85
C MET A 33 -4.82 -10.58 3.64
N LYS A 34 -5.96 -9.97 3.28
CA LYS A 34 -6.54 -8.85 4.03
C LYS A 34 -6.74 -9.19 5.51
N LYS A 35 -7.25 -10.40 5.82
CA LYS A 35 -7.43 -10.86 7.22
C LYS A 35 -6.09 -11.01 7.94
N LEU A 36 -5.10 -11.63 7.30
CA LEU A 36 -3.75 -11.83 7.85
C LEU A 36 -3.04 -10.50 8.15
N ILE A 37 -3.09 -9.55 7.22
CA ILE A 37 -2.50 -8.21 7.40
C ILE A 37 -3.19 -7.50 8.55
N LYS A 38 -4.53 -7.49 8.59
CA LYS A 38 -5.28 -6.89 9.69
C LYS A 38 -4.89 -7.47 11.04
N SER A 39 -4.86 -8.80 11.19
CA SER A 39 -4.59 -9.45 12.48
C SER A 39 -3.12 -9.29 12.92
N SER A 40 -2.17 -9.33 11.99
CA SER A 40 -0.74 -9.20 12.31
C SER A 40 -0.29 -7.75 12.56
N GLN A 41 -0.88 -6.78 11.85
CA GLN A 41 -0.45 -5.38 11.88
C GLN A 41 -1.42 -4.46 12.65
N THR A 42 -2.35 -5.01 13.44
CA THR A 42 -3.35 -4.21 14.18
C THR A 42 -2.72 -3.10 15.03
N LYS A 43 -1.65 -3.40 15.78
CA LYS A 43 -0.96 -2.40 16.62
C LYS A 43 -0.38 -1.26 15.78
N ARG A 44 0.24 -1.60 14.65
CA ARG A 44 0.83 -0.66 13.70
C ARG A 44 -0.24 0.22 13.02
N PHE A 45 -1.41 -0.32 12.72
CA PHE A 45 -2.50 0.50 12.13
C PHE A 45 -3.20 1.37 13.16
N ARG A 46 -3.27 0.96 14.42
CA ARG A 46 -3.82 1.80 15.51
C ARG A 46 -2.96 3.01 15.83
N SER A 47 -1.70 3.00 15.43
CA SER A 47 -0.79 4.10 15.66
C SER A 47 -0.98 5.21 14.63
N ILE A 48 -1.72 4.98 13.54
CA ILE A 48 -2.02 5.97 12.50
C ILE A 48 -3.01 7.00 13.06
N ASP A 49 -2.64 8.28 13.04
CA ASP A 49 -3.45 9.35 13.60
C ASP A 49 -4.59 9.73 12.66
N SER A 50 -4.28 9.88 11.38
CA SER A 50 -5.24 10.26 10.35
C SER A 50 -4.82 9.77 8.96
N ILE A 51 -5.81 9.66 8.08
CA ILE A 51 -5.62 9.50 6.64
C ILE A 51 -6.11 10.80 6.02
N VAL A 52 -5.24 11.46 5.26
CA VAL A 52 -5.51 12.74 4.63
C VAL A 52 -5.62 12.53 3.12
N TYR A 53 -6.67 13.12 2.56
CA TYR A 53 -6.88 13.26 1.13
C TYR A 53 -6.58 14.70 0.79
N ASP A 54 -5.66 14.91 -0.14
CA ASP A 54 -5.18 16.22 -0.53
C ASP A 54 -5.10 16.32 -2.04
N TYR A 55 -4.96 17.54 -2.56
CA TYR A 55 -4.79 17.82 -3.97
C TYR A 55 -3.66 18.82 -4.13
N ARG A 56 -2.47 18.32 -4.50
CA ARG A 56 -1.26 19.14 -4.68
C ARG A 56 -0.69 18.89 -6.06
N ASP A 57 -0.08 19.92 -6.66
CA ASP A 57 0.58 19.81 -7.97
C ASP A 57 -0.30 19.19 -9.07
N ASN A 58 -1.60 19.49 -9.00
CA ASN A 58 -2.63 18.96 -9.90
C ASN A 58 -2.83 17.43 -9.82
N GLN A 59 -2.51 16.83 -8.67
CA GLN A 59 -2.63 15.39 -8.42
C GLN A 59 -3.33 15.12 -7.09
N PRO A 60 -4.37 14.27 -7.06
CA PRO A 60 -4.93 13.79 -5.81
C PRO A 60 -3.94 12.86 -5.08
N LEU A 61 -3.68 13.17 -3.82
CA LEU A 61 -2.76 12.44 -2.95
C LEU A 61 -3.51 11.84 -1.77
N VAL A 62 -3.10 10.63 -1.38
CA VAL A 62 -3.53 9.99 -0.14
C VAL A 62 -2.30 9.69 0.69
N PHE A 63 -2.24 10.24 1.90
CA PHE A 63 -1.17 9.98 2.85
C PHE A 63 -1.72 9.76 4.25
N MET A 64 -0.90 9.19 5.10
CA MET A 64 -1.21 8.94 6.52
C MET A 64 -0.24 9.70 7.40
N HIS A 65 -0.76 10.21 8.52
CA HIS A 65 0.06 10.77 9.58
C HIS A 65 0.36 9.73 10.64
N PHE A 66 1.65 9.65 11.00
CA PHE A 66 2.12 8.97 12.19
C PHE A 66 2.99 9.96 12.98
N GLY A 67 2.40 10.59 14.00
CA GLY A 67 2.97 11.77 14.63
C GLY A 67 3.23 12.87 13.59
N ASN A 68 4.45 13.43 13.60
CA ASN A 68 4.83 14.51 12.69
C ASN A 68 5.31 14.03 11.31
N PHE A 69 5.24 12.73 11.00
CA PHE A 69 5.78 12.17 9.77
C PHE A 69 4.66 11.76 8.78
N PRO A 70 4.43 12.54 7.71
CA PRO A 70 3.54 12.11 6.64
C PRO A 70 4.17 10.93 5.89
N ASN A 71 3.39 9.87 5.69
CA ASN A 71 3.76 8.72 4.89
C ASN A 71 2.77 8.57 3.74
N MET A 72 3.27 8.66 2.51
CA MET A 72 2.45 8.54 1.32
C MET A 72 1.87 7.13 1.18
N ILE A 73 0.57 7.03 0.92
CA ILE A 73 -0.12 5.77 0.64
C ILE A 73 -0.28 5.60 -0.87
N LEU A 74 -0.86 6.59 -1.54
CA LEU A 74 -1.24 6.52 -2.95
C LEU A 74 -1.14 7.91 -3.61
N GLU A 75 -0.69 7.92 -4.86
CA GLU A 75 -0.90 9.03 -5.80
C GLU A 75 -1.96 8.58 -6.81
N ILE A 76 -2.92 9.45 -7.10
CA ILE A 76 -3.86 9.25 -8.20
C ILE A 76 -3.36 10.13 -9.33
N ALA A 77 -3.06 9.53 -10.47
CA ALA A 77 -2.62 10.26 -11.65
C ALA A 77 -3.52 9.91 -12.84
N GLU A 78 -3.65 10.84 -13.77
CA GLU A 78 -4.22 10.51 -15.07
C GLU A 78 -3.34 9.48 -15.78
N TRP A 79 -3.96 8.70 -16.66
CA TRP A 79 -3.26 7.68 -17.42
C TRP A 79 -2.29 8.35 -18.41
N GLU A 80 -1.01 8.45 -18.04
CA GLU A 80 0.04 8.85 -18.97
C GLU A 80 0.31 7.75 -20.00
N LYS A 81 0.47 8.11 -21.28
CA LYS A 81 0.74 7.18 -22.39
C LYS A 81 2.12 6.47 -22.31
N THR A 82 2.80 6.49 -21.18
CA THR A 82 4.21 6.09 -21.01
C THR A 82 4.36 4.70 -20.35
N LYS A 83 4.99 3.79 -21.11
CA LYS A 83 5.50 2.42 -20.86
C LYS A 83 5.15 1.67 -19.55
N TYR A 84 4.24 0.70 -19.69
CA TYR A 84 4.28 -0.73 -19.29
C TYR A 84 4.59 -1.21 -17.85
N ASP A 85 4.94 -0.37 -16.87
CA ASP A 85 5.27 -0.87 -15.50
C ASP A 85 4.08 -0.82 -14.52
N TYR A 86 2.88 -1.10 -15.04
CA TYR A 86 1.65 -1.15 -14.26
C TYR A 86 1.27 -2.59 -13.95
N PHE A 87 0.60 -2.80 -12.82
CA PHE A 87 -0.04 -4.07 -12.49
C PHE A 87 -1.49 -3.82 -12.05
N GLN A 88 -2.33 -4.80 -12.35
CA GLN A 88 -3.77 -4.71 -12.10
C GLN A 88 -4.14 -5.38 -10.79
N LEU A 89 -4.96 -4.69 -9.99
CA LEU A 89 -5.60 -5.28 -8.81
C LEU A 89 -7.11 -5.16 -8.92
N ASN A 90 -7.81 -6.19 -8.44
CA ASN A 90 -9.26 -6.12 -8.27
C ASN A 90 -9.59 -5.43 -6.94
N VAL A 91 -10.19 -4.25 -7.02
CA VAL A 91 -10.65 -3.45 -5.90
C VAL A 91 -12.18 -3.48 -5.90
N SER A 92 -12.75 -4.35 -5.06
CA SER A 92 -14.20 -4.47 -4.86
C SER A 92 -14.98 -4.70 -6.17
N GLY A 93 -14.46 -5.55 -7.06
CA GLY A 93 -15.08 -5.88 -8.34
C GLY A 93 -14.64 -5.01 -9.51
N LYS A 94 -13.87 -3.95 -9.27
CA LYS A 94 -13.30 -3.09 -10.31
C LYS A 94 -11.82 -3.37 -10.49
N ILE A 95 -11.37 -3.50 -11.74
CA ILE A 95 -9.94 -3.58 -12.04
C ILE A 95 -9.38 -2.16 -12.06
N ILE A 96 -8.32 -1.93 -11.29
CA ILE A 96 -7.61 -0.66 -11.20
C ILE A 96 -6.12 -0.92 -11.48
N ASP A 97 -5.51 -0.07 -12.31
CA ASP A 97 -4.08 -0.09 -12.58
C ASP A 97 -3.32 0.62 -11.44
N PHE A 98 -2.27 -0.04 -10.96
CA PHE A 98 -1.37 0.49 -9.95
C PHE A 98 0.05 0.53 -10.47
N ARG A 99 0.82 1.54 -10.06
CA ARG A 99 2.26 1.67 -10.30
C ARG A 99 2.97 1.92 -8.99
N ARG A 100 4.12 1.28 -8.78
CA ARG A 100 5.01 1.64 -7.68
C ARG A 100 5.89 2.79 -8.12
N VAL A 101 5.71 3.95 -7.49
CA VAL A 101 6.65 5.07 -7.65
C VAL A 101 7.78 4.84 -6.66
N THR A 102 8.97 4.56 -7.19
CA THR A 102 10.20 4.63 -6.39
C THR A 102 10.73 6.02 -6.59
N MET A 103 10.74 6.86 -5.55
CA MET A 103 11.48 8.12 -5.64
C MET A 103 12.95 7.74 -5.80
N SER A 104 13.51 8.01 -6.98
CA SER A 104 14.96 8.00 -7.17
C SER A 104 15.52 9.10 -6.28
N ASN A 105 16.28 8.71 -5.26
CA ASN A 105 17.20 9.64 -4.61
C ASN A 105 18.29 9.94 -5.65
N GLU A 106 18.04 10.88 -6.55
CA GLU A 106 19.13 11.57 -7.21
C GLU A 106 19.81 12.45 -6.15
N LEU A 107 21.10 12.20 -5.99
CA LEU A 107 22.03 12.69 -4.97
C LEU A 107 22.13 14.22 -4.92
#